data_AF-A0A538HJP7-F1
#
_entry.id   AF-A0A538HJP7-F1
#
_cell.length_a   1.000
_cell.length_b   1.000
_cell.length_c   1.000
_cell.angle_alpha   90.00
_cell.angle_beta   90.00
_cell.angle_gamma   90.00
#
_symmetry.space_group_name_H-M   'P 1'
#
loop_
_entity.id
_entity.type
_entity.pdbx_description
1 polymer ?
#
loop_
_entity_poly.entity_id
_entity_poly.type
_entity_poly.pdbx_seq_one_letter_code
_entity_poly.pdbx_strand_id
1 'polypeptide(L)'
;MGRCGIARRPRRASEGGTVAKYVIQWKPRDGLAGDEAAPRRLLDVFSKWTPAAADIQQMLARVDNQGGLSIVETDNVLNILRDVSKFEVWLEFSVTPVVDITDAVPVFNEAIDYTESIPK
;
A
#
# COMPACT_ATOMS: atom_id res chain seq x y z
N MET A 1 -20.57 -2.79 -32.00
CA MET A 1 -19.81 -1.82 -31.17
C MET A 1 -18.86 -2.60 -30.27
N GLY A 2 -17.56 -2.30 -30.35
CA GLY A 2 -16.46 -3.15 -29.86
C GLY A 2 -16.24 -3.16 -28.36
N ARG A 3 -15.77 -4.30 -27.86
CA ARG A 3 -15.29 -4.53 -26.49
C ARG A 3 -14.01 -3.72 -26.25
N CYS A 4 -14.02 -2.83 -25.26
CA CYS A 4 -12.83 -2.16 -24.76
C CYS A 4 -12.03 -3.15 -23.91
N GLY A 5 -11.03 -3.80 -24.53
CA GLY A 5 -10.04 -4.60 -23.82
C GLY A 5 -9.08 -3.70 -23.07
N ILE A 6 -8.99 -3.87 -21.75
CA ILE A 6 -7.96 -3.26 -20.91
C ILE A 6 -6.64 -3.94 -21.28
N ALA A 7 -5.90 -3.37 -22.22
CA ALA A 7 -4.56 -3.80 -22.55
C ALA A 7 -3.61 -3.41 -21.41
N ARG A 8 -3.12 -4.40 -20.64
CA ARG A 8 -2.00 -4.20 -19.73
C ARG A 8 -0.77 -3.81 -20.55
N ARG A 9 -0.32 -2.55 -20.44
CA ARG A 9 0.93 -2.12 -21.08
C ARG A 9 2.11 -2.92 -20.49
N PRO A 10 3.06 -3.40 -21.32
CA PRO A 10 4.27 -4.01 -20.80
C PRO A 10 5.11 -2.97 -20.05
N ARG A 11 5.45 -3.29 -18.80
CA ARG A 11 6.13 -2.43 -17.84
C ARG A 11 7.58 -2.23 -18.32
N ARG A 12 7.96 -0.99 -18.63
CA ARG A 12 9.35 -0.67 -19.02
C ARG A 12 10.17 -0.66 -17.73
N ALA A 13 11.03 -1.64 -17.55
CA ALA A 13 11.98 -1.67 -16.44
C ALA A 13 12.93 -0.46 -16.59
N SER A 14 12.79 0.53 -15.72
CA SER A 14 13.86 1.50 -15.46
C SER A 14 14.91 0.85 -14.56
N GLU A 15 16.17 1.20 -14.80
CA GLU A 15 17.37 0.56 -14.28
C GLU A 15 17.38 0.42 -12.73
N GLY A 16 17.51 -0.82 -12.25
CA GLY A 16 18.10 -1.17 -10.96
C GLY A 16 17.21 -1.24 -9.71
N GLY A 17 15.99 -0.70 -9.73
CA GLY A 17 15.05 -0.79 -8.60
C GLY A 17 14.00 -1.86 -8.82
N THR A 18 14.01 -2.95 -8.04
CA THR A 18 12.86 -3.87 -8.01
C THR A 18 11.65 -3.12 -7.48
N VAL A 19 10.61 -2.99 -8.29
CA VAL A 19 9.33 -2.41 -7.86
C VAL A 19 8.74 -3.32 -6.78
N ALA A 20 8.69 -2.83 -5.55
CA ALA A 20 8.13 -3.54 -4.41
C ALA A 20 6.67 -3.13 -4.19
N LYS A 21 5.86 -4.08 -3.74
CA LYS A 21 4.44 -3.87 -3.42
C LYS A 21 4.26 -3.72 -1.91
N TYR A 22 3.38 -2.81 -1.52
CA TYR A 22 3.12 -2.50 -0.13
C TYR A 22 1.61 -2.43 0.12
N VAL A 23 1.20 -2.97 1.26
CA VAL A 23 -0.08 -2.65 1.87
C VAL A 23 0.18 -1.57 2.92
N ILE A 24 -0.47 -0.42 2.75
CA ILE A 24 -0.43 0.67 3.72
C ILE A 24 -1.80 0.74 4.37
N GLN A 25 -1.87 0.55 5.68
CA GLN A 25 -3.09 0.69 6.47
C GLN A 25 -2.98 1.93 7.33
N TRP A 26 -4.11 2.59 7.58
CA TRP A 26 -4.18 3.69 8.52
C TRP A 26 -5.43 3.63 9.39
N LYS A 27 -5.32 4.20 10.59
CA LYS A 27 -6.43 4.52 11.48
C LYS A 27 -6.26 5.93 12.05
N PRO A 28 -7.33 6.60 12.48
CA PRO A 28 -7.21 7.82 13.27
C PRO A 28 -6.36 7.59 14.53
N ARG A 29 -5.53 8.55 14.91
CA ARG A 29 -4.80 8.50 16.18
C ARG A 29 -5.74 8.61 17.37
N ASP A 30 -5.35 7.98 18.46
CA ASP A 30 -6.00 8.16 19.76
C ASP A 30 -5.90 9.62 20.22
N GLY A 31 -6.96 10.12 20.87
CA GLY A 31 -7.02 11.49 21.39
C GLY A 31 -7.58 12.54 20.42
N LEU A 32 -7.83 12.21 19.15
CA LEU A 32 -8.50 13.12 18.20
C LEU A 32 -10.00 13.27 18.44
N ALA A 33 -10.60 12.39 19.25
CA ALA A 33 -12.05 12.40 19.50
C ALA A 33 -12.57 13.70 20.12
N GLY A 34 -11.70 14.50 20.76
CA GLY A 34 -12.04 15.81 21.32
C GLY A 34 -11.85 17.00 20.37
N ASP A 35 -11.28 16.79 19.18
CA ASP A 35 -11.08 17.85 18.18
C ASP A 35 -12.01 17.63 16.98
N GLU A 36 -13.24 18.16 17.08
CA GLU A 36 -14.25 18.07 16.02
C GLU A 36 -13.80 18.69 14.68
N ALA A 37 -12.79 19.57 14.69
CA ALA A 37 -12.25 20.17 13.47
C ALA A 37 -11.18 19.29 12.81
N ALA A 38 -10.63 18.29 13.49
CA ALA A 38 -9.56 17.44 12.97
C ALA A 38 -9.93 16.72 11.66
N PRO A 39 -11.13 16.11 11.50
CA PRO A 39 -11.50 15.47 10.23
C PRO A 39 -11.52 16.45 9.05
N ARG A 40 -12.00 17.69 9.28
CA ARG A 40 -12.03 18.71 8.24
C ARG A 40 -10.63 19.11 7.80
N ARG A 41 -9.72 19.35 8.75
CA ARG A 41 -8.31 19.68 8.46
C ARG A 41 -7.61 18.56 7.70
N LEU A 42 -7.82 17.30 8.11
CA LEU A 42 -7.30 16.12 7.41
C LEU A 42 -7.77 16.09 5.94
N LEU A 43 -9.07 16.29 5.70
CA LEU A 43 -9.63 16.28 4.35
C LEU A 43 -9.15 17.48 3.50
N ASP A 44 -8.95 18.65 4.11
CA ASP A 44 -8.39 19.81 3.40
C ASP A 44 -6.93 19.53 2.95
N VAL A 45 -6.12 18.86 3.78
CA VAL A 45 -4.77 18.39 3.37
C VAL A 45 -4.88 17.34 2.27
N PHE A 46 -5.75 16.34 2.44
CA PHE A 46 -5.95 15.27 1.46
C PHE A 46 -6.36 15.83 0.08
N SER A 47 -7.25 16.83 0.04
CA SER A 47 -7.71 17.45 -1.21
C SER A 47 -6.61 18.12 -2.04
N LYS A 48 -5.49 18.49 -1.41
CA LYS A 48 -4.33 19.14 -2.04
C LYS A 48 -3.17 18.18 -2.27
N TRP A 49 -3.24 16.99 -1.69
CA TRP A 49 -2.15 16.03 -1.73
C TRP A 49 -2.01 15.45 -3.14
N THR A 50 -0.78 15.48 -3.64
CA THR A 50 -0.37 14.70 -4.81
C THR A 50 0.53 13.58 -4.31
N PRO A 51 0.17 12.30 -4.55
CA PRO A 51 1.00 11.16 -4.17
C PRO A 51 2.41 11.26 -4.73
N ALA A 52 3.41 11.07 -3.86
CA ALA A 52 4.78 10.82 -4.28
C ALA A 52 4.94 9.38 -4.79
N ALA A 53 4.18 8.44 -4.24
CA ALA A 53 4.07 7.10 -4.79
C ALA A 53 3.28 7.15 -6.11
N ALA A 54 3.97 6.85 -7.21
CA ALA A 54 3.41 6.99 -8.56
C ALA A 54 2.34 5.95 -8.89
N ASP A 55 2.33 4.80 -8.21
CA ASP A 55 1.43 3.68 -8.52
C ASP A 55 0.60 3.24 -7.30
N ILE A 56 -0.49 3.98 -7.04
CA ILE A 56 -1.53 3.57 -6.09
C ILE A 56 -2.53 2.69 -6.83
N GLN A 57 -2.43 1.39 -6.63
CA GLN A 57 -3.33 0.38 -7.23
C GLN A 57 -4.75 0.47 -6.67
N GLN A 58 -4.86 0.69 -5.36
CA GLN A 58 -6.12 0.78 -4.63
C GLN A 58 -6.00 1.77 -3.48
N MET A 59 -7.09 2.50 -3.18
CA MET A 59 -7.23 3.40 -2.05
C MET A 59 -8.66 3.23 -1.52
N LEU A 60 -8.80 2.66 -0.32
CA LEU A 60 -10.06 2.14 0.19
C LEU A 60 -10.31 2.65 1.61
N ALA A 61 -11.53 3.08 1.89
CA ALA A 61 -12.01 3.34 3.25
C ALA A 61 -12.63 2.08 3.85
N ARG A 62 -12.44 1.86 5.15
CA ARG A 62 -13.16 0.82 5.88
C ARG A 62 -14.58 1.27 6.18
N VAL A 63 -15.55 0.38 6.01
CA VAL A 63 -16.98 0.66 6.22
C VAL A 63 -17.37 0.90 7.69
N ASP A 64 -16.53 0.43 8.62
CA ASP A 64 -16.66 0.67 10.06
C ASP A 64 -16.08 2.02 10.50
N ASN A 65 -15.60 2.84 9.55
CA ASN A 65 -14.97 4.13 9.78
C ASN A 65 -13.73 4.08 10.69
N GLN A 66 -13.07 2.92 10.82
CA GLN A 66 -11.82 2.77 11.58
C GLN A 66 -10.56 3.02 10.75
N GLY A 67 -10.67 3.83 9.70
CA GLY A 67 -9.57 4.19 8.79
C GLY A 67 -9.70 3.53 7.42
N GLY A 68 -8.57 3.10 6.86
CA GLY A 68 -8.50 2.65 5.47
C GLY A 68 -7.23 1.89 5.14
N LEU A 69 -7.12 1.52 3.86
CA LEU A 69 -5.93 0.88 3.32
C LEU A 69 -5.69 1.25 1.85
N SER A 70 -4.44 1.18 1.44
CA SER A 70 -4.03 1.33 0.04
C SER A 70 -3.03 0.26 -0.35
N ILE A 71 -3.06 -0.14 -1.62
CA ILE A 71 -2.06 -0.99 -2.23
C ILE A 71 -1.21 -0.10 -3.13
N VAL A 72 0.10 -0.12 -2.92
CA VAL A 72 1.06 0.75 -3.60
C VAL A 72 2.20 -0.07 -4.16
N GLU A 73 2.58 0.21 -5.41
CA GLU A 73 3.83 -0.27 -6.00
C GLU A 73 4.81 0.91 -6.09
N THR A 74 6.06 0.70 -5.66
CA THR A 74 7.13 1.71 -5.78
C THR A 74 8.49 1.05 -5.83
N ASP A 75 9.41 1.63 -6.58
CA ASP A 75 10.85 1.30 -6.58
C ASP A 75 11.63 2.13 -5.54
N ASN A 76 10.99 3.12 -4.92
CA ASN A 76 11.59 4.00 -3.92
C ASN A 76 10.71 4.10 -2.68
N VAL A 77 11.13 3.48 -1.58
CA VAL A 77 10.41 3.49 -0.30
C VAL A 77 10.26 4.89 0.31
N LEU A 78 11.14 5.83 -0.05
CA LEU A 78 11.02 7.22 0.42
C LEU A 78 9.75 7.90 -0.13
N ASN A 79 9.18 7.42 -1.22
CA ASN A 79 7.89 7.93 -1.72
C ASN A 79 6.76 7.62 -0.74
N ILE A 80 6.76 6.42 -0.14
CA ILE A 80 5.79 6.05 0.90
C ILE A 80 5.98 6.96 2.12
N LEU A 81 7.22 7.10 2.60
CA LEU A 81 7.51 7.95 3.76
C LEU A 81 7.06 9.40 3.53
N ARG A 82 7.36 9.96 2.36
CA ARG A 82 6.91 11.30 1.96
C ARG A 82 5.40 11.45 2.05
N ASP A 83 4.64 10.44 1.66
CA ASP A 83 3.18 10.52 1.65
C ASP A 83 2.58 10.35 3.04
N VAL A 84 3.00 9.33 3.80
CA VAL A 84 2.45 9.09 5.15
C VAL A 84 2.78 10.21 6.13
N SER A 85 3.96 10.81 6.05
CA SER A 85 4.36 11.90 6.95
C SER A 85 3.52 13.17 6.79
N LYS A 86 2.82 13.37 5.65
CA LYS A 86 1.90 14.52 5.49
C LYS A 86 0.66 14.41 6.37
N PHE A 87 0.32 13.20 6.81
CA PHE A 87 -0.92 12.89 7.53
C PHE A 87 -0.66 12.40 8.95
N GLU A 88 0.61 12.24 9.36
CA GLU A 88 1.00 11.58 10.59
C GLU A 88 0.46 12.23 11.86
N VAL A 89 0.05 13.50 11.82
CA VAL A 89 -0.58 14.19 12.96
C VAL A 89 -2.00 13.68 13.23
N TRP A 90 -2.70 13.17 12.22
CA TRP A 90 -4.07 12.64 12.34
C TRP A 90 -4.12 11.12 12.30
N LEU A 91 -3.21 10.49 11.57
CA LEU A 91 -3.29 9.07 11.24
C LEU A 91 -2.08 8.31 11.79
N GLU A 92 -2.34 7.12 12.30
CA GLU A 92 -1.34 6.10 12.59
C GLU A 92 -1.28 5.13 11.42
N PHE A 93 -0.07 4.89 10.90
CA PHE A 93 0.14 4.07 9.70
C PHE A 93 0.85 2.76 10.04
N SER A 94 0.46 1.69 9.33
CA SER A 94 1.21 0.44 9.21
C SER A 94 1.57 0.22 7.75
N VAL A 95 2.84 -0.04 7.47
CA VAL A 95 3.36 -0.25 6.10
C VAL A 95 3.99 -1.63 6.02
N THR A 96 3.33 -2.53 5.28
CA THR A 96 3.75 -3.93 5.15
C THR A 96 4.20 -4.20 3.72
N PRO A 97 5.48 -4.55 3.47
CA PRO A 97 5.88 -5.06 2.17
C PRO A 97 5.20 -6.40 1.89
N VAL A 98 4.72 -6.59 0.67
CA VAL A 98 4.01 -7.79 0.25
C VAL A 98 4.48 -8.24 -1.14
N VAL A 99 4.20 -9.49 -1.46
CA VAL A 99 4.40 -10.08 -2.78
C VAL A 99 3.07 -10.69 -3.25
N ASP A 100 2.84 -10.77 -4.56
CA ASP A 100 1.64 -11.43 -5.07
C ASP A 100 1.65 -12.92 -4.69
N ILE A 101 0.49 -13.45 -4.33
CA ILE A 101 0.38 -14.85 -3.89
C ILE A 101 0.81 -15.82 -4.99
N THR A 102 0.62 -15.47 -6.26
CA THR A 102 1.06 -16.28 -7.40
C THR A 102 2.58 -16.42 -7.47
N ASP A 103 3.31 -15.41 -7.02
CA ASP A 103 4.78 -15.43 -6.97
C ASP A 103 5.29 -16.05 -5.65
N ALA A 104 4.51 -15.96 -4.57
CA ALA A 104 4.84 -16.54 -3.28
C ALA A 104 4.69 -18.08 -3.24
N VAL A 105 3.68 -18.64 -3.94
CA VAL A 105 3.38 -20.08 -3.91
C VAL A 105 4.59 -20.96 -4.29
N PRO A 106 5.34 -20.69 -5.38
CA PRO A 106 6.55 -21.46 -5.69
C PRO A 106 7.59 -21.45 -4.55
N VAL A 107 7.78 -20.30 -3.90
CA VAL A 107 8.72 -20.17 -2.76
C VAL A 107 8.25 -20.99 -1.56
N PHE A 108 6.94 -21.05 -1.31
CA PHE A 108 6.40 -21.89 -0.25
C PHE A 108 6.59 -23.39 -0.53
N ASN A 109 6.40 -23.83 -1.77
CA ASN A 109 6.66 -25.21 -2.14
C ASN A 109 8.14 -25.58 -1.97
N GLU A 110 9.07 -24.71 -2.36
CA GLU A 110 10.51 -24.92 -2.10
C GLU A 110 10.80 -25.10 -0.60
N ALA A 111 10.17 -24.31 0.26
CA ALA A 111 10.33 -24.43 1.72
C ALA A 111 9.72 -25.72 2.29
N ILE A 112 8.62 -26.19 1.71
CA ILE A 112 8.01 -27.48 2.04
C ILE A 112 8.96 -28.61 1.64
N ASP A 113 9.44 -28.61 0.39
CA ASP A 113 10.37 -29.62 -0.14
C ASP A 113 11.64 -29.71 0.73
N TYR A 114 12.18 -28.56 1.15
CA TYR A 114 13.31 -28.52 2.09
C TYR A 114 12.97 -29.20 3.41
N THR A 115 11.82 -28.88 4.00
CA THR A 115 11.41 -29.44 5.30
C THR A 115 11.19 -30.95 5.21
N GLU A 116 10.61 -31.43 4.12
CA GLU A 116 10.38 -32.85 3.85
C GLU A 116 11.68 -33.63 3.61
N SER A 117 12.73 -32.96 3.14
CA SER A 117 14.05 -33.56 2.94
C SER A 117 14.79 -33.88 4.27
N ILE A 118 14.34 -33.32 5.40
CA ILE A 118 14.96 -33.53 6.70
C ILE A 118 14.47 -34.85 7.32
N PRO A 119 15.35 -35.80 7.67
CA PRO A 119 14.97 -37.02 8.36
C PRO A 119 14.27 -36.73 9.70
N LYS A 120 13.24 -37.53 10.03
CA LYS A 120 12.53 -37.45 11.31
C LYS A 120 13.21 -38.24 12.41
#